data_AF-A0A948Z1W3-F1
#
_entry.id   AF-A0A948Z1W3-F1
#
_cell.length_a   1.000
_cell.length_b   1.000
_cell.length_c   1.000
_cell.angle_alpha   90.00
_cell.angle_beta   90.00
_cell.angle_gamma   90.00
#
_symmetry.space_group_name_H-M   'P 1'
#
loop_
_entity.id
_entity.type
_entity.pdbx_description
1 polymer ?
#
loop_
_entity_poly.entity_id
_entity_poly.type
_entity_poly.pdbx_seq_one_letter_code
_entity_poly.pdbx_strand_id
1 'polypeptide(L)'
;MGLIVTTVWLAVFNYPDQKLHLIACDVGQGDAMLANFGNTQILVDGGSNKKVLECLGEHMPFWDRTIELVVLTHPQTDHFGGLIDVFKTYEVEKFLATSLGSGSNDYRALIEEVGGVLVSGVKNLSRGEGRTAEMEVKAEM
;
A
#
# COMPACT_ATOMS: atom_id res chain seq x y z
N MET A 1 -21.39 -30.52 0.60
CA MET A 1 -20.13 -31.23 0.94
C MET A 1 -19.01 -30.84 -0.01
N GLY A 2 -19.10 -31.13 -1.31
CA GLY A 2 -18.03 -30.81 -2.29
C GLY A 2 -17.56 -29.35 -2.29
N LEU A 3 -18.50 -28.39 -2.38
CA LEU A 3 -18.15 -26.96 -2.38
C LEU A 3 -17.35 -26.56 -1.15
N ILE A 4 -17.82 -26.93 0.06
CA ILE A 4 -17.17 -26.62 1.34
C ILE A 4 -15.76 -27.21 1.38
N VAL A 5 -15.59 -28.45 0.93
CA VAL A 5 -14.27 -29.09 0.86
C VAL A 5 -13.37 -28.32 -0.10
N THR A 6 -13.86 -27.91 -1.26
CA THR A 6 -13.11 -27.09 -2.21
C THR A 6 -12.71 -25.74 -1.63
N THR A 7 -13.63 -25.01 -0.96
CA THR A 7 -13.30 -23.72 -0.34
C THR A 7 -12.29 -23.86 0.77
N VAL A 8 -12.39 -24.90 1.61
CA VAL A 8 -11.42 -25.18 2.67
C VAL A 8 -10.04 -25.44 2.10
N TRP A 9 -9.91 -26.27 1.06
CA TRP A 9 -8.62 -26.52 0.43
C TRP A 9 -8.05 -25.26 -0.23
N LEU A 10 -8.88 -24.48 -0.93
CA LEU A 10 -8.45 -23.18 -1.47
C LEU A 10 -7.92 -22.25 -0.37
N ALA A 11 -8.58 -22.20 0.79
CA ALA A 11 -8.10 -21.39 1.91
C ALA A 11 -6.77 -21.89 2.47
N VAL A 12 -6.59 -23.20 2.61
CA VAL A 12 -5.32 -23.79 3.09
C VAL A 12 -4.17 -23.51 2.13
N PHE A 13 -4.38 -23.60 0.81
CA PHE A 13 -3.33 -23.35 -0.19
C PHE A 13 -2.98 -21.87 -0.35
N ASN A 14 -3.92 -20.97 -0.07
CA ASN A 14 -3.71 -19.52 -0.16
C ASN A 14 -3.38 -18.89 1.21
N TYR A 15 -3.13 -19.71 2.24
CA TYR A 15 -2.78 -19.18 3.54
C TYR A 15 -1.38 -18.54 3.48
N PRO A 16 -1.20 -17.29 3.95
CA PRO A 16 0.10 -16.63 3.88
C PRO A 16 1.17 -17.40 4.64
N ASP A 17 2.36 -17.52 4.05
CA ASP A 17 3.52 -18.05 4.77
C ASP A 17 4.22 -16.94 5.58
N GLN A 18 5.14 -17.35 6.47
CA GLN A 18 5.93 -16.40 7.26
C GLN A 18 7.24 -16.01 6.53
N LYS A 19 7.18 -15.84 5.21
CA LYS A 19 8.30 -15.35 4.40
C LYS A 19 7.96 -14.00 3.82
N LEU A 20 9.00 -13.20 3.57
CA LEU A 20 8.86 -11.93 2.89
C LEU A 20 8.83 -12.20 1.38
N HIS A 21 7.72 -11.81 0.76
CA HIS A 21 7.57 -11.76 -0.68
C HIS A 21 7.62 -10.30 -1.12
N LEU A 22 8.47 -9.99 -2.09
CA LEU A 22 8.53 -8.67 -2.73
C LEU A 22 8.07 -8.85 -4.18
N ILE A 23 6.96 -8.21 -4.52
CA ILE A 23 6.29 -8.33 -5.81
C ILE A 23 6.31 -6.98 -6.49
N ALA A 24 6.97 -6.90 -7.65
CA ALA A 24 6.83 -5.75 -8.54
C ALA A 24 5.56 -5.95 -9.38
N CYS A 25 4.59 -5.06 -9.21
CA CYS A 25 3.31 -5.16 -9.90
C CYS A 25 3.41 -4.62 -11.34
N ASP A 26 2.90 -5.35 -12.32
CA ASP A 26 2.76 -4.84 -13.69
C ASP A 26 1.54 -3.90 -13.78
N VAL A 27 1.78 -2.62 -13.51
CA VAL A 27 0.78 -1.55 -13.60
C VAL A 27 0.80 -0.80 -14.93
N GLY A 28 1.62 -1.24 -15.89
CA GLY A 28 1.88 -0.53 -17.14
C GLY A 28 2.77 0.69 -16.95
N GLN A 29 2.18 1.86 -16.66
CA GLN A 29 2.93 3.10 -16.45
C GLN A 29 3.02 3.46 -14.97
N GLY A 30 4.25 3.79 -14.55
CA GLY A 30 4.66 4.16 -13.20
C GLY A 30 5.07 2.96 -12.36
N ASP A 31 5.11 3.14 -11.04
CA ASP A 31 5.59 2.10 -10.11
C ASP A 31 4.47 1.59 -9.20
N ALA A 32 4.58 0.31 -8.84
CA ALA A 32 3.82 -0.31 -7.78
C ALA A 32 4.57 -1.56 -7.27
N MET A 33 4.72 -1.68 -5.96
CA MET A 33 5.37 -2.82 -5.32
C MET A 33 4.59 -3.26 -4.09
N LEU A 34 4.30 -4.56 -4.01
CA LEU A 34 3.70 -5.18 -2.82
C LEU A 34 4.78 -5.94 -2.05
N ALA A 35 4.93 -5.62 -0.77
CA ALA A 35 5.63 -6.47 0.18
C ALA A 35 4.60 -7.21 1.03
N ASN A 36 4.67 -8.54 1.03
CA ASN A 36 3.76 -9.40 1.79
C ASN A 36 4.56 -10.27 2.77
N PHE A 37 4.15 -10.28 4.04
CA PHE A 37 4.76 -11.08 5.10
C PHE A 37 3.69 -11.54 6.09
N GLY A 38 3.29 -12.82 6.01
CA GLY A 38 2.18 -13.32 6.83
C GLY A 38 0.89 -12.53 6.57
N ASN A 39 0.34 -11.93 7.63
CA ASN A 39 -0.84 -11.07 7.56
C ASN A 39 -0.44 -9.59 7.57
N THR A 40 0.62 -9.23 6.85
CA THR A 40 1.08 -7.85 6.76
C THR A 40 1.45 -7.55 5.31
N GLN A 41 0.72 -6.59 4.74
CA GLN A 41 0.81 -6.10 3.38
C GLN A 41 1.19 -4.63 3.39
N ILE A 42 2.29 -4.34 2.70
CA ILE A 42 2.77 -2.99 2.46
C ILE A 42 2.75 -2.75 0.96
N LEU A 43 1.98 -1.77 0.52
CA LEU A 43 1.93 -1.34 -0.86
C LEU A 43 2.73 -0.04 -1.03
N VAL A 44 3.67 -0.01 -1.96
CA VAL A 44 4.44 1.18 -2.33
C VAL A 44 4.02 1.59 -3.74
N ASP A 45 3.43 2.77 -3.86
CA ASP A 45 2.78 3.29 -5.07
C ASP A 45 1.68 2.36 -5.63
N GLY A 46 0.93 2.84 -6.62
CA GLY A 46 -0.21 2.11 -7.19
C GLY A 46 -0.32 2.21 -8.71
N GLY A 47 0.69 2.77 -9.39
CA GLY A 47 0.62 2.98 -10.83
C GLY A 47 -0.40 4.04 -11.27
N SER A 48 -0.57 4.16 -12.57
CA SER A 48 -1.51 5.08 -13.23
C SER A 48 -2.98 4.63 -13.26
N ASN A 49 -3.26 3.35 -12.96
CA ASN A 49 -4.56 2.74 -13.26
C ASN A 49 -4.89 1.56 -12.32
N LYS A 50 -6.04 0.90 -12.58
CA LYS A 50 -6.61 -0.17 -11.74
C LYS A 50 -5.83 -1.49 -11.73
N LYS A 51 -4.81 -1.67 -12.57
CA LYS A 51 -4.02 -2.91 -12.63
C LYS A 51 -3.35 -3.27 -11.30
N VAL A 52 -3.13 -2.30 -10.41
CA VAL A 52 -2.67 -2.60 -9.05
C VAL A 52 -3.63 -3.54 -8.30
N LEU A 53 -4.94 -3.45 -8.55
CA LEU A 53 -5.92 -4.35 -7.95
C LEU A 53 -5.79 -5.80 -8.45
N GLU A 54 -5.37 -5.99 -9.71
CA GLU A 54 -5.09 -7.31 -10.26
C GLU A 54 -3.89 -7.92 -9.54
N CYS A 55 -2.80 -7.14 -9.38
CA CYS A 55 -1.62 -7.56 -8.62
C CYS A 55 -1.97 -7.96 -7.18
N LEU A 56 -2.76 -7.14 -6.47
CA LEU A 56 -3.22 -7.44 -5.11
C LEU A 56 -4.07 -8.71 -5.08
N GLY A 57 -5.00 -8.88 -6.02
CA GLY A 57 -5.86 -10.07 -6.11
C GLY A 57 -5.11 -11.37 -6.43
N GLU A 58 -3.97 -11.29 -7.13
CA GLU A 58 -3.11 -12.43 -7.42
C GLU A 58 -2.23 -12.85 -6.23
N HIS A 59 -1.85 -11.90 -5.37
CA HIS A 59 -0.81 -12.10 -4.35
C HIS A 59 -1.30 -11.98 -2.90
N MET A 60 -2.55 -11.58 -2.69
CA MET A 60 -3.22 -11.58 -1.38
C MET A 60 -4.29 -12.67 -1.33
N PRO A 61 -4.57 -13.24 -0.14
CA PRO A 61 -5.70 -14.14 0.02
C PRO A 61 -7.01 -13.46 -0.41
N PHE A 62 -7.90 -14.16 -1.10
CA PHE A 62 -9.11 -13.56 -1.68
C PHE A 62 -10.09 -12.97 -0.65
N TRP A 63 -9.98 -13.42 0.61
CA TRP A 63 -10.76 -12.93 1.75
C TRP A 63 -10.09 -11.77 2.46
N ASP A 64 -8.81 -11.54 2.23
CA ASP A 64 -8.06 -10.46 2.84
C ASP A 64 -8.37 -9.15 2.10
N ARG A 65 -8.79 -8.16 2.88
CA ARG A 65 -9.21 -6.84 2.40
C ARG A 65 -8.51 -5.71 3.15
N THR A 66 -7.46 -6.03 3.90
CA THR A 66 -6.71 -5.06 4.70
C THR A 66 -5.33 -4.85 4.08
N ILE A 67 -4.86 -3.60 4.09
CA ILE A 67 -3.48 -3.24 3.76
C ILE A 67 -2.96 -2.40 4.92
N GLU A 68 -2.00 -2.91 5.67
CA GLU A 68 -1.50 -2.28 6.90
C GLU A 68 -0.78 -0.96 6.59
N LEU A 69 -0.14 -0.85 5.43
CA LEU A 69 0.56 0.36 5.04
C LEU A 69 0.55 0.58 3.53
N VAL A 70 0.10 1.76 3.12
CA VAL A 70 0.33 2.29 1.78
C VAL A 70 1.38 3.42 1.88
N VAL A 71 2.40 3.38 1.03
CA VAL A 71 3.42 4.42 0.90
C VAL A 71 3.35 5.02 -0.49
N LEU A 72 3.15 6.33 -0.58
CA LEU A 72 3.27 7.07 -1.83
C LEU A 72 4.62 7.80 -1.88
N THR A 73 5.43 7.44 -2.87
CA THR A 73 6.79 7.96 -3.03
C THR A 73 6.78 9.44 -3.43
N HIS A 74 5.96 9.78 -4.43
CA HIS A 74 5.83 11.15 -4.94
C HIS A 74 4.50 11.36 -5.67
N PRO A 75 4.04 12.63 -5.81
CA PRO A 75 2.66 12.91 -6.18
C PRO A 75 2.45 13.04 -7.69
N GLN A 76 2.98 12.09 -8.47
CA GLN A 76 2.69 11.97 -9.90
C GLN A 76 1.56 10.96 -10.13
N THR A 77 0.68 11.26 -11.09
CA THR A 77 -0.53 10.46 -11.34
C THR A 77 -0.22 9.02 -11.71
N ASP A 78 0.92 8.75 -12.34
CA ASP A 78 1.39 7.40 -12.60
C ASP A 78 1.91 6.66 -11.36
N HIS A 79 1.94 7.29 -10.19
CA HIS A 79 2.24 6.63 -8.92
C HIS A 79 1.02 6.54 -8.00
N PHE A 80 0.16 7.56 -7.97
CA PHE A 80 -1.02 7.54 -7.08
C PHE A 80 -2.34 7.17 -7.76
N GLY A 81 -2.40 7.16 -9.10
CA GLY A 81 -3.66 7.01 -9.85
C GLY A 81 -4.42 5.74 -9.48
N GLY A 82 -3.72 4.61 -9.41
CA GLY A 82 -4.30 3.33 -8.99
C GLY A 82 -4.64 3.25 -7.50
N LEU A 83 -3.99 4.06 -6.65
CA LEU A 83 -4.28 4.07 -5.21
C LEU A 83 -5.70 4.54 -4.92
N ILE A 84 -6.29 5.39 -5.76
CA ILE A 84 -7.70 5.82 -5.63
C ILE A 84 -8.63 4.60 -5.60
N ASP A 85 -8.38 3.60 -6.45
CA ASP A 85 -9.18 2.38 -6.50
C ASP A 85 -8.80 1.39 -5.38
N VAL A 86 -7.55 1.41 -4.91
CA VAL A 86 -7.12 0.67 -3.73
C VAL A 86 -7.90 1.12 -2.49
N PHE A 87 -7.95 2.43 -2.20
CA PHE A 87 -8.70 2.97 -1.06
C PHE A 87 -10.20 2.73 -1.13
N LYS A 88 -10.76 2.51 -2.33
CA LYS A 88 -12.17 2.14 -2.51
C LYS A 88 -12.45 0.65 -2.28
N THR A 89 -11.42 -0.18 -2.39
CA THR A 89 -11.56 -1.66 -2.43
C THR A 89 -11.01 -2.32 -1.17
N TYR A 90 -9.99 -1.73 -0.55
CA TYR A 90 -9.28 -2.25 0.62
C TYR A 90 -9.38 -1.28 1.79
N GLU A 91 -9.44 -1.82 3.00
CA GLU A 91 -9.24 -1.07 4.23
C GLU A 91 -7.74 -0.81 4.40
N VAL A 92 -7.34 0.46 4.35
CA VAL A 92 -5.94 0.86 4.52
C VAL A 92 -5.75 1.41 5.92
N GLU A 93 -4.94 0.74 6.74
CA GLU A 93 -4.76 1.18 8.14
C GLU A 93 -3.90 2.44 8.25
N LYS A 94 -2.85 2.53 7.43
CA LYS A 94 -1.91 3.65 7.44
C LYS A 94 -1.57 4.06 6.02
N PHE A 95 -1.52 5.36 5.81
CA PHE A 95 -1.05 5.95 4.56
C PHE A 95 0.08 6.93 4.85
N LEU A 96 1.22 6.71 4.21
CA LEU A 96 2.37 7.59 4.26
C LEU A 96 2.58 8.22 2.89
N ALA A 97 2.55 9.54 2.81
CA ALA A 97 2.84 10.28 1.60
C ALA A 97 3.89 11.35 1.86
N THR A 98 4.72 11.65 0.87
CA THR A 98 5.68 12.74 0.97
C THR A 98 4.97 14.10 0.85
N SER A 99 5.35 15.06 1.69
CA SER A 99 4.80 16.44 1.71
C SER A 99 5.37 17.33 0.59
N LEU A 100 6.04 16.74 -0.40
CA LEU A 100 6.62 17.50 -1.50
C LEU A 100 5.50 17.88 -2.46
N GLY A 101 5.15 19.17 -2.42
CA GLY A 101 3.97 19.75 -3.05
C GLY A 101 3.76 19.32 -4.50
N SER A 102 2.67 18.60 -4.72
CA SER A 102 2.02 18.54 -6.02
C SER A 102 0.98 19.65 -6.08
N GLY A 103 1.13 20.52 -7.07
CA GLY A 103 0.12 21.52 -7.39
C GLY A 103 -1.09 20.94 -8.14
N SER A 104 -1.21 19.60 -8.26
CA SER A 104 -2.33 18.99 -8.96
C SER A 104 -3.56 18.89 -8.05
N ASN A 105 -4.72 19.28 -8.58
CA ASN A 105 -5.98 19.18 -7.86
C ASN A 105 -6.32 17.73 -7.50
N ASP A 106 -5.93 16.78 -8.35
CA ASP A 106 -6.20 15.36 -8.19
C ASP A 106 -5.45 14.77 -6.98
N TYR A 107 -4.19 15.18 -6.77
CA TYR A 107 -3.43 14.77 -5.58
C TYR A 107 -4.07 15.32 -4.30
N ARG A 108 -4.52 16.57 -4.32
CA ARG A 108 -5.20 17.16 -3.15
C ARG A 108 -6.50 16.44 -2.84
N ALA A 109 -7.28 16.10 -3.86
CA ALA A 109 -8.51 15.32 -3.70
C ALA A 109 -8.23 13.94 -3.11
N LEU A 110 -7.15 13.26 -3.53
CA LEU A 110 -6.71 12.01 -2.92
C LEU A 110 -6.40 12.20 -1.43
N ILE A 111 -5.60 13.19 -1.07
CA ILE A 111 -5.23 13.43 0.33
C ILE A 111 -6.46 13.73 1.20
N GLU A 112 -7.40 14.53 0.69
CA GLU A 112 -8.66 14.84 1.39
C GLU A 112 -9.55 13.60 1.56
N GLU A 113 -9.67 12.75 0.53
CA GLU A 113 -10.48 11.52 0.56
C GLU A 113 -9.92 10.49 1.54
N VAL A 114 -8.60 10.35 1.60
CA VAL A 114 -7.95 9.28 2.35
C VAL A 114 -7.91 9.59 3.85
N GLY A 115 -8.06 10.85 4.27
CA GLY A 115 -8.03 11.26 5.69
C GLY A 115 -6.74 10.85 6.42
N GLY A 116 -5.70 10.48 5.67
CA GLY A 116 -4.48 9.86 6.19
C GLY A 116 -3.61 10.88 6.91
N VAL A 117 -2.87 10.41 7.91
CA VAL A 117 -1.87 11.23 8.59
C VAL A 117 -0.79 11.64 7.58
N LEU A 118 -0.86 12.89 7.12
CA LEU A 118 0.21 13.49 6.34
C LEU A 118 1.45 13.58 7.22
N VAL A 119 2.39 12.66 7.03
CA VAL A 119 3.72 12.78 7.64
C VAL A 119 4.48 13.85 6.88
N SER A 120 4.37 15.08 7.36
CA SER A 120 5.02 16.25 6.79
C SER A 120 6.53 16.23 7.06
N GLY A 121 7.26 15.48 6.25
CA GLY A 121 8.72 15.50 6.17
C GLY A 121 9.42 14.85 7.35
N VAL A 122 10.29 13.88 7.05
CA VAL A 122 11.40 13.52 7.94
C VAL A 122 12.31 14.76 8.05
N LYS A 123 11.98 15.69 8.95
CA LYS A 123 12.91 16.73 9.35
C LYS A 123 13.96 16.06 10.23
N ASN A 124 15.18 15.99 9.68
CA ASN A 124 16.43 15.55 10.29
C ASN A 124 16.78 14.07 10.08
N LEU A 125 17.28 13.76 8.88
CA LEU A 125 18.33 12.75 8.76
C LEU A 125 19.63 13.36 9.31
N SER A 126 19.79 13.40 10.63
CA SER A 126 21.13 13.49 11.19
C SER A 126 21.80 12.14 10.96
N ARG A 127 22.91 12.16 10.21
CA ARG A 127 23.75 11.00 9.92
C ARG A 127 24.39 10.52 11.22
N GLY A 128 23.68 9.67 11.94
CA GLY A 128 24.14 8.96 13.13
C GLY A 128 24.43 7.50 12.80
N GLU A 129 25.66 7.08 13.07
CA GLU A 129 26.18 5.75 12.84
C GLU A 129 25.44 4.70 13.70
N GLY A 130 24.67 3.83 13.04
CA GLY A 130 24.11 2.62 13.63
C GLY A 130 22.84 2.79 14.48
N ARG A 131 21.89 1.88 14.23
CA ARG A 131 20.66 1.56 15.00
C ARG A 131 19.37 2.26 14.54
N THR A 132 18.45 1.41 14.07
CA THR A 132 16.98 1.54 14.06
C THR A 132 16.40 2.95 13.97
N ALA A 133 15.85 3.30 12.81
CA ALA A 133 14.97 4.45 12.67
C ALA A 133 13.65 4.16 13.41
N GLU A 134 13.50 4.69 14.62
CA GLU A 134 12.18 4.86 15.23
C GLU A 134 11.50 6.05 14.55
N MET A 135 10.38 5.79 13.90
CA MET A 135 9.55 6.82 13.28
C MET A 135 8.40 7.14 14.23
N GLU A 136 8.53 8.24 14.99
CA GLU A 136 7.42 8.79 15.78
C GLU A 136 6.47 9.53 14.84
N VAL A 137 5.32 8.91 14.55
CA VAL A 137 4.24 9.55 13.79
C VAL A 137 3.53 10.54 14.70
N LYS A 138 3.78 11.84 14.49
CA LYS A 138 3.04 12.90 15.14
C LYS A 138 1.88 13.32 14.24
N ALA A 139 0.67 12.93 14.60
CA ALA A 139 -0.54 13.43 13.96
C ALA A 139 -0.80 14.86 14.46
N GLU A 140 -0.78 15.84 13.57
CA GLU A 140 -1.32 17.17 13.84
C GLU A 140 -2.75 17.20 13.26
N MET A 141 -3.73 17.42 14.16
CA MET A 141 -5.16 17.57 13.84
C MET A 141 -5.48 18.98 13.36
#